data_AF-A0A954W8M1-F1
#
_entry.id   AF-A0A954W8M1-F1
#
_cell.length_a   1.000
_cell.length_b   1.000
_cell.length_c   1.000
_cell.angle_alpha   90.00
_cell.angle_beta   90.00
_cell.angle_gamma   90.00
#
_symmetry.space_group_name_H-M   'P 1'
#
loop_
_entity.id
_entity.type
_entity.pdbx_description
1 polymer ?
#
loop_
_entity_poly.entity_id
_entity_poly.type
_entity_poly.pdbx_seq_one_letter_code
_entity_poly.pdbx_strand_id
1 'polypeptide(L)'
;SIGPKMASRLKRIGITTVTDLLRANAASAVTRLDHDRTNVDLFTAWQRQARLMCRVPQLRGHDAQILVACEIFEAEELAMRQPANLLARVEEFLATKEGERVLRGGRRPDLAEVTDWITWAASNRQLDAA
;
A
#
# COMPACT_ATOMS: atom_id res chain seq x y z
N SER A 1 -2.34 -2.92 7.60
CA SER A 1 -0.95 -2.51 7.87
C SER A 1 -0.19 -3.61 8.59
N ILE A 2 1.14 -3.62 8.46
CA ILE A 2 2.04 -4.47 9.23
C ILE A 2 2.43 -3.72 10.51
N GLY A 3 1.90 -4.15 11.66
CA GLY A 3 2.29 -3.62 12.98
C GLY A 3 3.44 -4.41 13.62
N PRO A 4 3.96 -4.00 14.79
CA PRO A 4 5.12 -4.63 15.43
C PRO A 4 4.98 -6.14 15.65
N LYS A 5 3.80 -6.61 16.08
CA LYS A 5 3.53 -8.04 16.27
C LYS A 5 3.62 -8.83 14.96
N MET A 6 3.14 -8.25 13.86
CA MET A 6 3.21 -8.88 12.54
C MET A 6 4.64 -8.84 11.98
N ALA A 7 5.37 -7.74 12.19
CA ALA A 7 6.79 -7.66 11.83
C ALA A 7 7.62 -8.75 12.53
N SER A 8 7.39 -9.01 13.83
CA SER A 8 8.05 -10.10 14.54
C SER A 8 7.69 -11.49 14.02
N ARG A 9 6.50 -11.68 13.44
CA ARG A 9 6.09 -12.93 12.77
C ARG A 9 6.82 -13.09 11.44
N LEU A 10 6.83 -12.04 10.61
CA LEU A 10 7.55 -12.01 9.34
C LEU A 10 9.04 -12.31 9.51
N LYS A 11 9.67 -11.72 10.54
CA LYS A 11 11.08 -12.01 10.87
C LYS A 11 11.34 -13.49 11.13
N ARG A 12 10.43 -14.21 11.79
CA ARG A 12 10.55 -15.65 12.06
C ARG A 12 10.49 -16.51 10.81
N ILE A 13 9.88 -16.01 9.73
CA ILE A 13 9.86 -16.68 8.42
C ILE A 13 10.92 -16.09 7.46
N GLY A 14 11.91 -15.37 7.97
CA GLY A 14 13.03 -14.86 7.18
C GLY A 14 12.71 -13.61 6.37
N ILE A 15 11.59 -12.92 6.65
CA ILE A 15 11.26 -11.63 6.04
C ILE A 15 11.63 -10.53 7.03
N THR A 16 12.77 -9.87 6.80
CA THR A 16 13.36 -8.91 7.74
C THR A 16 13.45 -7.50 7.16
N THR A 17 13.53 -7.40 5.84
CA THR A 17 13.62 -6.14 5.10
C THR A 17 12.40 -5.95 4.19
N VAL A 18 12.21 -4.72 3.70
CA VAL A 18 11.20 -4.46 2.67
C VAL A 18 11.54 -5.23 1.38
N THR A 19 12.81 -5.36 1.04
CA THR A 19 13.26 -6.18 -0.10
C THR A 19 12.85 -7.64 0.06
N ASP A 20 13.01 -8.23 1.24
CA ASP A 20 12.56 -9.60 1.51
C ASP A 20 11.05 -9.72 1.32
N LEU A 21 10.28 -8.75 1.83
CA LEU A 21 8.82 -8.73 1.69
C LEU A 21 8.42 -8.65 0.22
N LEU A 22 9.05 -7.77 -0.55
CA LEU A 22 8.74 -7.58 -1.97
C LEU A 22 9.13 -8.78 -2.85
N ARG A 23 10.17 -9.54 -2.47
CA ARG A 23 10.62 -10.73 -3.20
C ARG A 23 9.93 -12.02 -2.76
N ALA A 24 9.26 -12.02 -1.61
CA ALA A 24 8.61 -13.21 -1.09
C ALA A 24 7.48 -13.70 -2.01
N ASN A 25 7.40 -15.02 -2.22
CA ASN A 25 6.21 -15.64 -2.79
C ASN A 25 5.07 -15.59 -1.77
N ALA A 26 3.97 -14.91 -2.11
CA ALA A 26 2.87 -14.65 -1.17
C ALA A 26 2.23 -15.94 -0.64
N ALA A 27 1.98 -16.95 -1.49
CA ALA A 27 1.38 -18.21 -1.07
C ALA A 27 2.28 -18.95 -0.06
N SER A 28 3.56 -19.12 -0.40
CA SER A 28 4.53 -19.75 0.50
C SER A 28 4.71 -18.97 1.81
N ALA A 29 4.77 -17.63 1.73
CA ALA A 29 4.92 -16.78 2.90
C ALA A 29 3.73 -16.91 3.85
N VAL A 30 2.50 -16.92 3.32
CA VAL A 30 1.27 -17.11 4.10
C VAL A 30 1.25 -18.49 4.76
N THR A 31 1.56 -19.56 4.02
CA THR A 31 1.66 -20.92 4.59
C THR A 31 2.66 -20.99 5.73
N ARG A 32 3.83 -20.33 5.59
CA ARG A 32 4.86 -20.31 6.63
C ARG A 32 4.50 -19.43 7.82
N LEU A 33 3.72 -18.36 7.59
CA LEU A 33 3.25 -17.45 8.63
C LEU A 33 2.26 -18.14 9.58
N ASP A 34 1.49 -19.09 9.03
CA ASP A 34 0.49 -19.92 9.72
C ASP A 34 -0.34 -19.08 10.71
N HIS A 35 -1.05 -18.09 10.16
CA HIS A 35 -1.77 -17.10 10.94
C HIS A 35 -3.16 -16.87 10.35
N ASP A 36 -4.20 -17.22 11.11
CA ASP A 36 -5.61 -17.28 10.67
C ASP A 36 -6.13 -16.02 9.98
N ARG A 37 -5.58 -14.85 10.30
CA ARG A 37 -6.02 -13.55 9.75
C ARG A 37 -5.17 -13.06 8.59
N THR A 38 -4.31 -13.92 8.03
CA THR A 38 -3.41 -13.56 6.96
C THR A 38 -3.59 -14.53 5.80
N ASN A 39 -4.10 -14.01 4.69
CA ASN A 39 -4.28 -14.74 3.43
C ASN A 39 -3.39 -14.12 2.33
N VAL A 40 -3.40 -14.75 1.15
CA VAL A 40 -2.59 -14.33 0.00
C VAL A 40 -2.93 -12.90 -0.44
N ASP A 41 -4.22 -12.54 -0.43
CA ASP A 41 -4.66 -11.21 -0.85
C ASP A 41 -4.15 -10.12 0.10
N LEU A 42 -4.25 -10.34 1.41
CA LEU A 42 -3.74 -9.40 2.41
C LEU A 42 -2.22 -9.26 2.32
N PHE A 43 -1.50 -10.36 2.09
CA PHE A 43 -0.05 -10.34 1.92
C PHE A 43 0.34 -9.57 0.65
N THR A 44 -0.35 -9.84 -0.46
CA THR A 44 -0.15 -9.13 -1.73
C THR A 44 -0.45 -7.64 -1.59
N ALA A 45 -1.49 -7.28 -0.82
CA ALA A 45 -1.79 -5.89 -0.50
C ALA A 45 -0.64 -5.21 0.27
N TRP A 46 -0.01 -5.91 1.23
CA TRP A 46 1.18 -5.38 1.89
C TRP A 46 2.36 -5.18 0.93
N GLN A 47 2.58 -6.10 -0.01
CA GLN A 47 3.61 -5.95 -1.03
C GLN A 47 3.35 -4.73 -1.93
N ARG A 48 2.11 -4.55 -2.39
CA ARG A 48 1.70 -3.38 -3.20
C ARG A 48 1.86 -2.06 -2.44
N GLN A 49 1.44 -2.02 -1.18
CA GLN A 49 1.60 -0.85 -0.31
C GLN A 49 3.07 -0.50 -0.11
N ALA A 50 3.91 -1.50 0.22
CA ALA A 50 5.34 -1.31 0.41
C ALA A 50 6.03 -0.84 -0.88
N ARG A 51 5.65 -1.41 -2.04
CA ARG A 51 6.15 -1.00 -3.35
C ARG A 51 5.84 0.47 -3.62
N LEU A 52 4.58 0.91 -3.46
CA LEU A 52 4.23 2.31 -3.67
C LEU A 52 5.01 3.23 -2.74
N MET A 53 5.13 2.89 -1.45
CA MET A 53 5.87 3.72 -0.49
C MET A 53 7.37 3.81 -0.82
N CYS A 54 7.96 2.76 -1.39
CA CYS A 54 9.37 2.80 -1.81
C CYS A 54 9.56 3.57 -3.12
N ARG A 55 8.55 3.60 -4.00
CA ARG A 55 8.64 4.20 -5.33
C ARG A 55 8.18 5.65 -5.36
N VAL A 56 7.18 6.01 -4.57
CA VAL A 56 6.57 7.36 -4.53
C VAL A 56 7.13 8.10 -3.31
N PRO A 57 7.97 9.13 -3.50
CA PRO A 57 8.50 9.90 -2.39
C PRO A 57 7.37 10.58 -1.60
N GLN A 58 7.57 10.81 -0.30
CA GLN A 58 6.62 11.46 0.62
C GLN A 58 5.29 10.71 0.86
N LEU A 59 5.02 9.60 0.15
CA LEU A 59 3.79 8.85 0.31
C LEU A 59 3.71 8.19 1.70
N ARG A 60 2.62 8.43 2.42
CA ARG A 60 2.42 7.88 3.77
C ARG A 60 1.78 6.50 3.71
N GLY A 61 1.92 5.75 4.79
CA GLY A 61 1.41 4.37 4.85
C GLY A 61 -0.11 4.23 4.79
N HIS A 62 -0.88 5.27 5.15
CA HIS A 62 -2.35 5.25 4.96
C HIS A 62 -2.72 5.64 3.53
N ASP A 63 -2.03 6.59 2.91
CA ASP A 63 -2.22 6.95 1.49
C ASP A 63 -1.99 5.73 0.61
N ALA A 64 -0.91 4.98 0.84
CA ALA A 64 -0.64 3.74 0.12
C ALA A 64 -1.73 2.66 0.33
N GLN A 65 -2.37 2.62 1.51
CA GLN A 65 -3.49 1.70 1.75
C GLN A 65 -4.73 2.12 0.96
N ILE A 66 -5.04 3.41 0.93
CA ILE A 66 -6.15 3.98 0.15
C ILE A 66 -5.92 3.71 -1.33
N LEU A 67 -4.74 4.03 -1.86
CA LEU A 67 -4.40 3.83 -3.27
C LEU A 67 -4.53 2.36 -3.71
N VAL A 68 -4.00 1.42 -2.91
CA VAL A 68 -4.13 -0.01 -3.20
C VAL A 68 -5.58 -0.49 -3.12
N ALA A 69 -6.39 0.05 -2.20
CA ALA A 69 -7.81 -0.26 -2.16
C ALA A 69 -8.58 0.33 -3.36
N CYS A 70 -8.13 1.46 -3.89
CA CYS A 70 -8.55 2.02 -5.16
C CYS A 70 -7.85 1.38 -6.37
N GLU A 71 -7.29 0.18 -6.21
CA GLU A 71 -6.63 -0.63 -7.24
C GLU A 71 -5.50 0.06 -8.00
N ILE A 72 -4.84 1.05 -7.39
CA ILE A 72 -3.65 1.68 -7.92
C ILE A 72 -2.44 0.98 -7.31
N PHE A 73 -1.63 0.31 -8.15
CA PHE A 73 -0.56 -0.57 -7.67
C PHE A 73 0.84 -0.10 -8.06
N GLU A 74 0.95 0.69 -9.12
CA GLU A 74 2.23 1.17 -9.63
C GLU A 74 2.30 2.70 -9.63
N ALA A 75 3.52 3.23 -9.47
CA ALA A 75 3.73 4.67 -9.40
C ALA A 75 3.41 5.36 -10.74
N GLU A 76 3.70 4.70 -11.86
CA GLU A 76 3.36 5.19 -13.20
C GLU A 76 1.85 5.27 -13.40
N GLU A 77 1.11 4.27 -12.91
CA GLU A 77 -0.35 4.27 -12.96
C GLU A 77 -0.92 5.47 -12.19
N LEU A 78 -0.39 5.74 -11.00
CA LEU A 78 -0.76 6.90 -10.19
C LEU A 78 -0.44 8.22 -10.90
N ALA A 79 0.75 8.34 -11.49
CA ALA A 79 1.20 9.55 -12.18
C ALA A 79 0.34 9.93 -13.39
N MET A 80 -0.37 8.96 -13.99
CA MET A 80 -1.28 9.19 -15.12
C MET A 80 -2.72 9.51 -14.72
N ARG A 81 -3.07 9.47 -13.42
CA ARG A 81 -4.44 9.75 -12.97
C ARG A 81 -4.78 11.23 -13.10
N GLN A 82 -6.04 11.53 -13.40
CA GLN A 82 -6.57 12.87 -13.20
C GLN A 82 -6.97 13.08 -11.74
N PRO A 83 -6.57 14.19 -11.09
CA PRO A 83 -6.81 14.42 -9.66
C PRO A 83 -8.29 14.30 -9.25
N ALA A 84 -9.20 14.93 -10.00
CA ALA A 84 -10.63 14.92 -9.66
C ALA A 84 -11.24 13.50 -9.76
N ASN A 85 -10.87 12.74 -10.78
CA ASN A 85 -11.36 11.36 -10.96
C ASN A 85 -10.81 10.43 -9.87
N LEU A 86 -9.54 10.62 -9.50
CA LEU A 86 -8.94 9.86 -8.40
C LEU A 86 -9.59 10.21 -7.07
N LEU A 87 -9.82 11.48 -6.79
CA LEU A 87 -10.50 11.92 -5.57
C LEU A 87 -11.90 11.29 -5.45
N ALA A 88 -12.71 11.32 -6.52
CA ALA A 88 -14.04 10.71 -6.51
C ALA A 88 -13.98 9.22 -6.14
N ARG A 89 -13.03 8.47 -6.74
CA ARG A 89 -12.82 7.05 -6.43
C ARG A 89 -12.36 6.82 -4.98
N VAL A 90 -11.52 7.71 -4.45
CA VAL A 90 -11.08 7.68 -3.05
C VAL A 90 -12.26 7.95 -2.11
N GLU A 91 -13.11 8.92 -2.43
CA GLU A 91 -14.30 9.26 -1.64
C GLU A 91 -15.30 8.10 -1.59
N GLU A 92 -15.55 7.44 -2.73
CA GLU A 92 -16.36 6.22 -2.82
C GLU A 92 -15.81 5.11 -1.92
N PHE A 93 -14.50 4.86 -1.96
CA PHE A 93 -13.86 3.87 -1.09
C PHE A 93 -13.99 4.25 0.40
N LEU A 94 -13.76 5.53 0.73
CA LEU A 94 -13.85 6.03 2.11
C LEU A 94 -15.28 6.08 2.65
N ALA A 95 -16.31 5.88 1.81
CA ALA A 95 -17.68 5.66 2.26
C ALA A 95 -17.96 4.20 2.69
N THR A 96 -17.02 3.28 2.48
CA THR A 96 -17.15 1.89 2.92
C THR A 96 -16.62 1.69 4.35
N LYS A 97 -17.06 0.61 5.02
CA LYS A 97 -16.54 0.21 6.35
C LYS A 97 -15.03 -0.05 6.33
N GLU A 98 -14.51 -0.55 5.21
CA GLU A 98 -13.08 -0.75 5.06
C GLU A 98 -12.32 0.57 4.95
N GLY A 99 -12.85 1.51 4.16
CA GLY A 99 -12.31 2.86 4.04
C GLY A 99 -12.27 3.59 5.38
N GLU A 100 -13.35 3.54 6.16
CA GLU A 100 -13.39 4.08 7.53
C GLU A 100 -12.31 3.47 8.43
N ARG A 101 -12.10 2.15 8.34
CA ARG A 101 -11.08 1.42 9.10
C ARG A 101 -9.66 1.82 8.69
N VAL A 102 -9.42 2.13 7.41
CA VAL A 102 -8.13 2.65 6.92
C VAL A 102 -7.91 4.07 7.44
N LEU A 103 -8.94 4.91 7.36
CA LEU A 103 -8.91 6.31 7.79
C LEU A 103 -8.69 6.45 9.31
N ARG A 104 -9.24 5.52 10.11
CA ARG A 104 -9.15 5.50 11.58
C ARG A 104 -9.57 6.84 12.24
N GLY A 105 -10.60 7.47 11.69
CA GLY A 105 -11.08 8.78 12.14
C GLY A 105 -10.17 9.95 11.75
N GLY A 106 -9.16 9.73 10.92
CA GLY A 106 -8.32 10.77 10.35
C GLY A 106 -9.05 11.66 9.35
N ARG A 107 -8.35 12.69 8.90
CA ARG A 107 -8.84 13.62 7.87
C ARG A 107 -8.95 12.89 6.52
N ARG A 108 -10.09 13.05 5.84
CA ARG A 108 -10.25 12.58 4.46
C ARG A 108 -9.28 13.33 3.53
N PRO A 109 -8.64 12.64 2.56
CA PRO A 109 -7.86 13.32 1.53
C PRO A 109 -8.72 14.31 0.77
N ASP A 110 -8.13 15.45 0.41
CA ASP A 110 -8.74 16.45 -0.46
C ASP A 110 -8.07 16.46 -1.83
N LEU A 111 -8.54 17.33 -2.72
CA LEU A 111 -8.00 17.44 -4.08
C LEU A 111 -6.52 17.82 -4.09
N ALA A 112 -6.06 18.64 -3.13
CA ALA A 112 -4.66 19.04 -3.04
C ALA A 112 -3.79 17.83 -2.67
N GLU A 113 -4.19 17.06 -1.66
CA GLU A 113 -3.47 15.84 -1.23
C GLU A 113 -3.41 14.79 -2.35
N VAL A 114 -4.51 14.58 -3.09
CA VAL A 114 -4.52 13.68 -4.25
C VAL A 114 -3.62 14.20 -5.38
N THR A 115 -3.59 15.51 -5.61
CA THR A 115 -2.71 16.13 -6.61
C THR A 115 -1.24 15.97 -6.24
N ASP A 116 -0.91 16.08 -4.94
CA ASP A 116 0.42 15.83 -4.40
C ASP A 116 0.85 14.38 -4.65
N TRP A 117 -0.02 13.40 -4.39
CA TRP A 117 0.30 11.99 -4.67
C TRP A 117 0.67 11.74 -6.13
N ILE A 118 -0.09 12.31 -7.07
CA ILE A 118 0.16 12.20 -8.52
C ILE A 118 1.50 12.86 -8.87
N THR A 119 1.75 14.07 -8.34
CA THR A 119 2.98 14.82 -8.57
C THR A 119 4.21 14.09 -8.05
N TRP A 120 4.13 13.54 -6.84
CA TRP A 120 5.21 12.73 -6.26
C TRP A 120 5.45 11.46 -7.07
N ALA A 121 4.39 10.82 -7.57
CA ALA A 121 4.49 9.61 -8.38
C ALA A 121 5.14 9.86 -9.75
N ALA A 122 5.00 11.06 -10.32
CA ALA A 122 5.74 11.44 -11.53
C ALA A 122 7.26 11.52 -11.29
N SER A 123 7.69 11.70 -10.04
CA SER A 123 9.10 11.69 -9.61
C SER A 123 9.54 10.33 -9.04
N ASN A 124 8.91 9.23 -9.48
CA ASN A 124 9.13 7.92 -8.88
C ASN A 124 10.56 7.38 -9.05
N ARG A 125 10.93 6.48 -8.16
CA ARG A 125 12.20 5.75 -8.19
C ARG A 125 12.01 4.35 -8.77
N GLN A 126 13.00 3.89 -9.52
CA GLN A 126 13.11 2.47 -9.88
C GLN A 126 13.54 1.66 -8.65
N LEU A 127 12.93 0.48 -8.49
CA LEU A 127 13.40 -0.53 -7.54
C LEU A 127 14.33 -1.45 -8.30
N ASP A 128 15.64 -1.19 -8.24
CA ASP A 128 16.63 -2.07 -8.86
C ASP A 128 16.59 -3.44 -8.18
N ALA A 129 16.54 -4.49 -9.00
CA ALA A 129 16.64 -5.86 -8.52
C ALA A 129 18.09 -6.14 -8.11
N ALA A 130 18.38 -6.03 -6.81
CA ALA A 130 19.65 -6.47 -6.22
C ALA A 130 19.84 -7.99 -6.32
#